data_AF-A0A0B8NKR1-F1
#
_entry.id   AF-A0A0B8NKR1-F1
#
_cell.length_a   1.000
_cell.length_b   1.000
_cell.length_c   1.000
_cell.angle_alpha   90.00
_cell.angle_beta   90.00
_cell.angle_gamma   90.00
#
_symmetry.space_group_name_H-M   'P 1'
#
loop_
_entity.id
_entity.type
_entity.pdbx_description
1 polymer ?
#
loop_
_entity_poly.entity_id
_entity_poly.type
_entity_poly.pdbx_seq_one_letter_code
_entity_poly.pdbx_strand_id
1 'polypeptide(L)'
;MIADSTWEYLDSNDGVTTQTGVEDATYEGLSPAYMASNGLIADISELRSVYQMDAAGMRRISWLACAIPTDDLRINVNTIRVWQSKILVALFQELSAMTKQNRF
;
A
#
# COMPACT_ATOMS: atom_id res chain seq x y z
N MET A 1 0.42 -2.01 10.51
CA MET A 1 -0.57 -2.72 9.69
C MET A 1 0.04 -2.85 8.31
N ILE A 2 -0.53 -3.67 7.44
CA ILE A 2 -0.05 -3.86 6.07
C ILE A 2 0.14 -2.52 5.34
N ALA A 3 -0.75 -1.54 5.54
CA ALA A 3 -0.63 -0.21 4.91
C ALA A 3 0.68 0.52 5.30
N ASP A 4 1.00 0.58 6.59
CA ASP A 4 2.27 1.12 7.09
C ASP A 4 3.47 0.39 6.47
N SER A 5 3.48 -0.95 6.50
CA SER A 5 4.57 -1.73 5.89
C SER A 5 4.68 -1.51 4.38
N THR A 6 3.55 -1.31 3.68
CA THR A 6 3.54 -0.98 2.25
C THR A 6 4.13 0.41 2.01
N TRP A 7 3.89 1.38 2.90
CA TRP A 7 4.48 2.72 2.79
C TRP A 7 6.00 2.65 2.91
N GLU A 8 6.53 2.06 3.98
CA GLU A 8 7.98 1.91 4.18
C GLU A 8 8.63 1.13 3.03
N TYR A 9 7.99 0.06 2.55
CA TYR A 9 8.52 -0.74 1.44
C TYR A 9 8.68 0.05 0.12
N LEU A 10 7.89 1.12 -0.08
CA LEU A 10 7.83 1.90 -1.31
C LEU A 10 8.61 3.23 -1.22
N ASP A 11 8.76 3.79 -0.03
CA ASP A 11 9.39 5.09 0.14
C ASP A 11 10.91 5.01 -0.12
N SER A 12 11.59 6.13 -0.33
CA SER A 12 12.98 6.09 -0.81
C SER A 12 14.04 5.91 0.29
N ASN A 13 13.66 5.66 1.54
CA ASN A 13 14.58 5.66 2.68
C ASN A 13 14.52 4.35 3.47
N ASP A 14 15.49 4.13 4.37
CA ASP A 14 15.58 2.90 5.19
C ASP A 14 15.08 3.10 6.64
N GLY A 15 14.39 4.22 6.88
CA GLY A 15 13.97 4.66 8.20
C GLY A 15 12.48 4.43 8.42
N VAL A 16 12.13 3.67 9.45
CA VAL A 16 10.72 3.48 9.84
C VAL A 16 10.12 4.82 10.29
N THR A 17 9.17 5.34 9.51
CA THR A 17 8.47 6.61 9.76
C THR A 17 7.03 6.44 10.28
N THR A 18 6.49 5.23 10.15
CA THR A 18 5.13 4.86 10.53
C THR A 18 5.11 4.11 11.86
N GLN A 19 3.92 4.00 12.46
CA GLN A 19 3.79 3.42 13.81
C GLN A 19 4.09 1.91 13.83
N THR A 20 3.83 1.22 12.71
CA THR A 20 3.87 -0.25 12.64
C THR A 20 4.44 -0.80 11.34
N GLY A 21 5.08 0.04 10.54
CA GLY A 21 5.83 -0.37 9.34
C GLY A 21 7.18 -0.97 9.70
N VAL A 22 7.84 -1.54 8.70
CA VAL A 22 9.15 -2.18 8.84
C VAL A 22 10.01 -1.92 7.60
N GLU A 23 11.31 -1.93 7.80
CA GLU A 23 12.33 -1.69 6.79
C GLU A 23 13.28 -2.89 6.65
N ASP A 24 14.38 -2.70 5.93
CA ASP A 24 15.45 -3.67 5.68
C ASP A 24 15.79 -4.56 6.87
N ALA A 25 15.97 -3.98 8.07
CA ALA A 25 16.32 -4.76 9.27
C ALA A 25 15.33 -5.90 9.59
N THR A 26 14.05 -5.76 9.20
CA THR A 26 13.07 -6.84 9.34
C THR A 26 13.11 -7.81 8.16
N TYR A 27 13.20 -7.30 6.93
CA TYR A 27 13.21 -8.13 5.73
C TYR A 27 14.47 -9.01 5.62
N GLU A 28 15.62 -8.51 6.10
CA GLU A 28 16.87 -9.27 6.21
C GLU A 28 16.77 -10.43 7.21
N GLY A 29 15.86 -10.33 8.18
CA GLY A 29 15.57 -11.38 9.15
C GLY A 29 14.62 -12.47 8.64
N LEU A 30 14.06 -12.32 7.44
CA LEU A 30 13.13 -13.30 6.85
C LEU A 30 13.88 -14.46 6.16
N SER A 31 13.12 -15.49 5.78
CA SER A 31 13.63 -16.63 5.03
C SER A 31 12.77 -16.89 3.79
N PRO A 32 13.26 -16.61 2.57
CA PRO A 32 14.58 -16.03 2.27
C PRO A 32 14.70 -14.57 2.76
N ALA A 33 15.93 -14.14 3.01
CA ALA A 33 16.23 -12.73 3.34
C ALA A 33 16.21 -11.87 2.08
N TYR A 34 15.69 -10.66 2.20
CA TYR A 34 15.65 -9.64 1.14
C TYR A 34 15.59 -8.24 1.76
N MET A 35 15.56 -7.21 0.92
CA MET A 35 15.48 -5.79 1.32
C MET A 35 14.14 -5.20 0.87
N ALA A 36 13.75 -4.10 1.48
CA ALA A 36 12.67 -3.26 0.97
C ALA A 36 12.99 -2.79 -0.47
N SER A 37 11.96 -2.49 -1.25
CA SER A 37 12.18 -2.08 -2.65
C SER A 37 12.74 -0.67 -2.76
N ASN A 38 12.45 0.18 -1.78
CA ASN A 38 12.71 1.60 -1.74
C ASN A 38 12.31 2.35 -3.03
N GLY A 39 11.15 1.98 -3.58
CA GLY A 39 10.64 2.51 -4.83
C GLY A 39 9.31 1.89 -5.24
N LEU A 40 8.79 2.35 -6.39
CA LEU A 40 7.54 1.85 -6.95
C LEU A 40 7.64 0.36 -7.30
N ILE A 41 6.62 -0.42 -6.91
CA ILE A 41 6.46 -1.80 -7.38
C ILE A 41 6.14 -1.84 -8.88
N ALA A 42 6.73 -2.80 -9.59
CA ALA A 42 6.52 -3.01 -11.02
C ALA A 42 5.31 -3.90 -11.29
N ASP A 43 5.02 -4.85 -10.39
CA ASP A 43 3.85 -5.72 -10.49
C ASP A 43 3.12 -5.83 -9.15
N ILE A 44 1.79 -5.99 -9.21
CA ILE A 44 0.98 -6.15 -8.00
C ILE A 44 1.39 -7.36 -7.15
N SER A 45 2.04 -8.36 -7.76
CA SER A 45 2.54 -9.53 -7.05
C SER A 45 3.60 -9.23 -6.01
N GLU A 46 4.33 -8.12 -6.14
CA GLU A 46 5.35 -7.68 -5.17
C GLU A 46 4.74 -7.31 -3.82
N LEU A 47 3.44 -6.98 -3.75
CA LEU A 47 2.75 -6.80 -2.47
C LEU A 47 2.80 -8.05 -1.58
N ARG A 48 3.06 -9.24 -2.14
CA ARG A 48 3.29 -10.48 -1.36
C ARG A 48 4.56 -10.43 -0.52
N SER A 49 5.52 -9.60 -0.90
CA SER A 49 6.78 -9.40 -0.18
C SER A 49 6.65 -8.36 0.94
N VAL A 50 5.55 -7.61 0.98
CA VAL A 50 5.30 -6.63 2.05
C VAL A 50 5.02 -7.35 3.37
N TYR A 51 5.67 -6.90 4.44
CA TYR A 51 5.51 -7.48 5.77
C TYR A 51 4.05 -7.46 6.24
N GLN A 52 3.61 -8.58 6.83
CA GLN A 52 2.21 -8.89 7.22
C GLN A 52 1.22 -9.13 6.07
N MET A 53 1.62 -9.04 4.79
CA MET A 53 0.75 -9.47 3.71
C MET A 53 0.58 -10.99 3.73
N ASP A 54 -0.63 -11.45 4.02
CA ASP A 54 -0.99 -12.87 3.97
C ASP A 54 -1.78 -13.22 2.70
N ALA A 55 -2.04 -14.52 2.51
CA ALA A 55 -2.77 -15.00 1.35
C ALA A 55 -4.22 -14.46 1.29
N ALA A 56 -4.84 -14.16 2.44
CA ALA A 56 -6.20 -13.65 2.48
C ALA A 56 -6.26 -12.16 2.09
N GLY A 57 -5.32 -11.36 2.59
CA GLY A 57 -5.09 -9.97 2.20
C GLY A 57 -4.79 -9.87 0.71
N MET A 58 -3.86 -10.68 0.21
CA MET A 58 -3.49 -10.68 -1.21
C MET A 58 -4.68 -10.98 -2.12
N ARG A 59 -5.51 -11.99 -1.78
CA ARG A 59 -6.73 -12.32 -2.56
C ARG A 59 -7.76 -11.20 -2.57
N ARG A 60 -7.82 -10.38 -1.52
CA ARG A 60 -8.76 -9.26 -1.43
C ARG A 60 -8.26 -8.06 -2.22
N ILE A 61 -6.97 -7.74 -2.11
CA ILE A 61 -6.38 -6.54 -2.71
C ILE A 61 -6.07 -6.70 -4.19
N SER A 62 -5.80 -7.93 -4.68
CA SER A 62 -5.43 -8.20 -6.07
C SER A 62 -6.46 -7.73 -7.10
N TRP A 63 -7.71 -7.58 -6.68
CA TRP A 63 -8.82 -7.13 -7.54
C TRP A 63 -9.14 -5.63 -7.42
N LEU A 64 -8.48 -4.94 -6.48
CA LEU A 64 -8.77 -3.54 -6.11
C LEU A 64 -7.56 -2.62 -6.27
N ALA A 65 -6.33 -3.15 -6.29
CA ALA A 65 -5.11 -2.39 -6.49
C ALA A 65 -4.49 -2.67 -7.88
N CYS A 66 -3.51 -1.86 -8.26
CA CYS A 66 -2.69 -2.03 -9.45
C CYS A 66 -1.31 -1.43 -9.22
N ALA A 67 -0.32 -1.90 -9.99
CA ALA A 67 1.00 -1.30 -10.07
C ALA A 67 1.08 -0.49 -11.38
N ILE A 68 1.28 0.82 -11.28
CA ILE A 68 1.39 1.76 -12.40
C ILE A 68 2.67 2.57 -12.16
N PRO A 69 3.48 2.89 -13.20
CA PRO A 69 4.77 3.57 -13.04
C PRO A 69 4.62 5.08 -12.77
N THR A 70 3.84 5.45 -11.75
CA THR A 70 3.66 6.83 -11.29
C THR A 70 3.20 6.83 -9.83
N ASP A 71 3.60 7.87 -9.10
CA ASP A 71 3.17 8.20 -7.73
C ASP A 71 1.91 9.07 -7.69
N ASP A 72 1.42 9.51 -8.85
CA ASP A 72 0.23 10.34 -8.98
C ASP A 72 -1.05 9.48 -8.95
N LEU A 73 -1.81 9.61 -7.86
CA LEU A 73 -3.06 8.88 -7.66
C LEU A 73 -4.19 9.43 -8.55
N ARG A 74 -4.37 8.81 -9.73
CA ARG A 74 -5.49 9.11 -10.65
C ARG A 74 -6.34 7.86 -10.92
N ILE A 75 -7.60 7.93 -10.51
CA ILE A 75 -8.58 6.85 -10.69
C ILE A 75 -9.57 7.22 -11.80
N ASN A 76 -9.66 6.40 -12.84
CA ASN A 76 -10.69 6.53 -13.88
C ASN A 76 -12.03 5.98 -13.39
N VAL A 77 -12.89 6.87 -12.88
CA VAL A 77 -14.21 6.52 -12.35
C VAL A 77 -15.13 5.85 -13.37
N ASN A 78 -14.93 6.12 -14.67
CA ASN A 78 -15.75 5.55 -15.75
C ASN A 78 -15.48 4.05 -15.97
N THR A 79 -14.37 3.51 -15.45
CA THR A 79 -13.99 2.10 -15.60
C THR A 79 -14.22 1.25 -14.35
N ILE A 80 -14.69 1.85 -13.25
CA ILE A 80 -14.92 1.14 -12.00
C ILE A 80 -16.16 0.26 -12.12
N ARG A 81 -16.01 -1.02 -11.80
CA ARG A 81 -17.13 -1.96 -11.72
C ARG A 81 -17.84 -1.84 -10.36
N VAL A 82 -19.12 -2.20 -10.30
CA VAL A 82 -19.92 -2.14 -9.06
C VAL A 82 -19.25 -2.87 -7.89
N TRP A 83 -18.64 -4.03 -8.14
CA TRP A 83 -17.95 -4.80 -7.11
C TRP A 83 -16.61 -4.16 -6.64
N GLN A 84 -16.06 -3.21 -7.39
CA GLN A 84 -14.89 -2.40 -7.03
C GLN A 84 -15.26 -1.09 -6.31
N SER A 85 -16.54 -0.85 -6.02
CA SER A 85 -17.04 0.36 -5.34
C SER A 85 -16.34 0.68 -4.00
N LYS A 86 -15.75 -0.32 -3.34
CA LYS A 86 -14.94 -0.14 -2.13
C LYS A 86 -13.76 0.83 -2.33
N ILE A 87 -13.20 0.92 -3.53
CA ILE A 87 -12.13 1.89 -3.87
C ILE A 87 -12.64 3.31 -3.67
N LEU A 88 -13.86 3.60 -4.11
CA LEU A 88 -14.47 4.93 -3.95
C LEU A 88 -14.73 5.23 -2.47
N VAL A 89 -15.27 4.26 -1.73
CA VAL A 89 -15.51 4.43 -0.28
C VAL A 89 -14.22 4.77 0.45
N ALA A 90 -13.12 4.05 0.17
CA ALA A 90 -11.82 4.32 0.77
C ALA A 90 -11.34 5.75 0.47
N LEU A 91 -11.41 6.18 -0.81
CA LEU A 91 -10.96 7.51 -1.22
C LEU A 91 -11.73 8.64 -0.51
N PHE A 92 -13.05 8.51 -0.36
CA PHE A 92 -13.87 9.56 0.25
C PHE A 92 -13.87 9.53 1.79
N GLN A 93 -13.59 8.38 2.41
CA GLN A 93 -13.38 8.30 3.85
C GLN A 93 -12.12 9.06 4.26
N GLU A 94 -11.01 8.88 3.54
CA GLU A 94 -9.77 9.62 3.78
C GLU A 94 -9.96 11.12 3.57
N LEU A 95 -10.68 11.52 2.52
CA LEU A 95 -11.00 12.93 2.27
C LEU A 95 -11.80 13.56 3.43
N SER A 96 -12.72 12.78 4.01
CA SER A 96 -13.54 13.19 5.15
C SER A 96 -12.73 13.25 6.46
N ALA A 97 -11.75 12.37 6.63
CA ALA A 97 -10.83 12.38 7.77
C ALA A 97 -9.88 13.60 7.71
N MET A 98 -9.30 13.87 6.54
CA MET A 98 -8.43 15.04 6.31
C MET A 98 -9.18 16.37 6.50
N THR A 99 -10.45 16.48 6.06
CA THR A 99 -11.26 17.69 6.30
C THR A 99 -11.64 17.89 7.76
N LYS A 100 -11.60 16.86 8.61
CA LYS A 100 -11.74 17.02 10.06
C LYS A 100 -10.46 17.50 10.72
N GLN A 101 -9.28 17.09 10.24
CA GLN A 101 -7.99 17.59 10.74
C GLN A 101 -7.72 19.07 10.38
N ASN A 102 -8.33 19.59 9.31
CA ASN A 102 -8.25 21.00 8.92
C ASN A 102 -9.36 21.91 9.50
N ARG A 103 -10.17 21.40 10.44
CA ARG A 103 -11.05 22.24 11.27
C ARG A 103 -10.49 22.28 12.70
N PHE A 104 -9.59 23.22 12.92
CA PHE A 104 -9.41 23.84 14.24
C PHE A 104 -10.42 24.98 14.39
#